data_AF-A0A4R7RRF7-F1
#
_entry.id   AF-A0A4R7RRF7-F1
#
_cell.length_a   1.000
_cell.length_b   1.000
_cell.length_c   1.000
_cell.angle_alpha   90.00
_cell.angle_beta   90.00
_cell.angle_gamma   90.00
#
_symmetry.space_group_name_H-M   'P 1'
#
loop_
_entity.id
_entity.type
_entity.pdbx_description
1 polymer ?
#
loop_
_entity_poly.entity_id
_entity_poly.type
_entity_poly.pdbx_seq_one_letter_code
_entity_poly.pdbx_strand_id
1 'polypeptide(L)'
;MSGAFRTPDNKPDAREREKERNIAEYHEAIAESSYRWATAILILGLVVIATPQLDVSAWNWYIVGVVALVMIVFSIRMMMHGRVGNSLICLFCALAVLPGWVLIAPDAVKAGHDFYEMIVKQWKDKLG
;
A
#
# COMPACT_ATOMS: atom_id res chain seq x y z
N MET A 1 -14.55 -35.30 50.88
CA MET A 1 -14.15 -36.22 49.80
C MET A 1 -14.69 -35.64 48.50
N SER A 2 -13.80 -35.09 47.66
CA SER A 2 -13.44 -35.58 46.32
C SER A 2 -14.61 -35.52 45.31
N GLY A 3 -14.51 -34.90 44.14
CA GLY A 3 -13.32 -34.56 43.38
C GLY A 3 -13.55 -33.42 42.39
N ALA A 4 -12.50 -32.61 42.24
CA ALA A 4 -12.35 -31.75 41.09
C ALA A 4 -12.13 -32.63 39.86
N PHE A 5 -13.06 -32.59 38.91
CA PHE A 5 -12.84 -33.06 37.56
C PHE A 5 -11.69 -32.24 36.96
N ARG A 6 -10.48 -32.82 36.95
CA ARG A 6 -9.39 -32.36 36.08
C ARG A 6 -9.85 -32.61 34.65
N THR A 7 -10.25 -31.56 33.96
CA THR A 7 -10.26 -31.56 32.49
C THR A 7 -8.87 -31.99 32.01
N PRO A 8 -8.77 -32.92 31.05
CA PRO A 8 -7.47 -33.35 30.55
C PRO A 8 -6.74 -32.14 29.99
N ASP A 9 -5.55 -31.93 30.53
CA ASP A 9 -4.56 -30.92 30.16
C ASP A 9 -4.10 -31.24 28.73
N ASN A 10 -4.94 -30.87 27.76
CA ASN A 10 -4.71 -31.09 26.33
C ASN A 10 -3.67 -30.07 25.86
N LYS A 11 -2.43 -30.26 26.32
CA LYS A 11 -1.28 -29.50 25.83
C LYS A 11 -1.19 -29.78 24.33
N PRO A 12 -1.28 -28.75 23.47
CA PRO A 12 -1.19 -28.95 22.03
C PRO A 12 0.10 -29.69 21.72
N ASP A 13 -0.04 -30.78 20.97
CA ASP A 13 1.07 -31.65 20.58
C ASP A 13 2.12 -30.80 19.84
N ALA A 14 3.41 -31.14 19.93
CA ALA A 14 4.47 -30.34 19.31
C ALA A 14 4.21 -30.13 17.81
N ARG A 15 3.58 -31.12 17.18
CA ARG A 15 3.15 -31.13 15.78
C ARG A 15 1.96 -30.20 15.49
N GLU A 16 1.08 -29.95 16.45
CA GLU A 16 -0.02 -28.97 16.32
C GLU A 16 0.51 -27.54 16.38
N ARG A 17 1.48 -27.27 17.26
CA ARG A 17 2.16 -25.96 17.34
C ARG A 17 2.95 -25.64 16.08
N GLU A 18 3.63 -26.63 15.50
CA GLU A 18 4.31 -26.47 14.21
C GLU A 18 3.32 -26.19 13.07
N LYS A 19 2.15 -26.85 13.05
CA LYS A 19 1.10 -26.56 12.06
C LYS A 19 0.53 -25.16 12.23
N GLU A 20 0.22 -24.74 13.45
CA GLU A 20 -0.26 -23.38 13.73
C GLU A 20 0.76 -22.32 13.34
N ARG A 21 2.05 -22.57 13.61
CA ARG A 21 3.13 -21.69 13.21
C ARG A 21 3.28 -21.61 11.68
N ASN A 22 3.22 -22.72 10.98
CA ASN A 22 3.26 -22.74 9.51
C ASN A 22 2.08 -21.99 8.88
N ILE A 23 0.88 -22.08 9.48
CA ILE A 23 -0.30 -21.33 9.03
C ILE A 23 -0.12 -19.83 9.27
N ALA A 24 0.42 -19.45 10.44
CA ALA A 24 0.71 -18.04 10.75
C ALA A 24 1.77 -17.46 9.79
N GLU A 25 2.86 -18.18 9.55
CA GLU A 25 3.92 -17.77 8.60
C GLU A 25 3.39 -17.67 7.16
N TYR A 26 2.49 -18.58 6.76
CA TYR A 26 1.83 -18.51 5.45
C TYR A 26 0.90 -17.29 5.32
N HIS A 27 0.09 -17.01 6.35
CA HIS A 27 -0.76 -15.82 6.39
C HIS A 27 0.07 -14.53 6.35
N GLU A 28 1.21 -14.54 7.03
CA GLU A 28 2.15 -13.43 7.06
C GLU A 28 2.76 -13.14 5.68
N ALA A 29 3.22 -14.17 4.99
CA ALA A 29 3.76 -14.06 3.63
C ALA A 29 2.72 -13.53 2.62
N ILE A 30 1.46 -13.97 2.73
CA ILE A 30 0.37 -13.45 1.88
C ILE A 30 0.09 -11.98 2.18
N ALA A 31 0.05 -11.59 3.46
CA ALA A 31 -0.19 -10.20 3.82
C ALA A 31 0.95 -9.29 3.36
N GLU A 32 2.20 -9.74 3.48
CA GLU A 32 3.37 -8.99 3.03
C GLU A 32 3.41 -8.82 1.51
N SER A 33 3.16 -9.89 0.75
CA SER A 33 3.07 -9.80 -0.71
C SER A 33 1.93 -8.88 -1.16
N SER A 34 0.77 -8.98 -0.52
CA SER A 34 -0.39 -8.11 -0.79
C SER A 34 -0.06 -6.64 -0.53
N TYR A 35 0.65 -6.35 0.57
CA TYR A 35 1.12 -5.00 0.88
C TYR A 35 2.08 -4.48 -0.18
N ARG A 36 3.08 -5.27 -0.58
CA ARG A 36 4.06 -4.89 -1.62
C ARG A 36 3.37 -4.57 -2.96
N TRP A 37 2.41 -5.41 -3.37
CA TRP A 37 1.65 -5.16 -4.60
C TRP A 37 0.76 -3.92 -4.49
N ALA A 38 0.09 -3.72 -3.36
CA ALA A 38 -0.70 -2.51 -3.11
C ALA A 38 0.18 -1.24 -3.17
N THR A 39 1.37 -1.27 -2.58
CA THR A 39 2.33 -0.16 -2.66
C THR A 39 2.83 0.09 -4.08
N ALA A 40 3.15 -0.97 -4.84
CA ALA A 40 3.58 -0.84 -6.22
C ALA A 40 2.48 -0.20 -7.09
N ILE A 41 1.24 -0.64 -6.92
CA ILE A 41 0.07 -0.11 -7.64
C ILE A 41 -0.19 1.35 -7.25
N LEU A 42 -0.07 1.69 -5.97
CA LEU A 42 -0.15 3.07 -5.49
C LEU A 42 0.90 3.95 -6.18
N ILE A 43 2.17 3.56 -6.15
CA ILE A 43 3.27 4.33 -6.76
C ILE A 43 3.04 4.51 -8.26
N LEU A 44 2.66 3.44 -8.97
CA LEU A 44 2.35 3.52 -10.40
C LEU A 44 1.18 4.49 -10.66
N GLY A 45 0.12 4.43 -9.85
CA GLY A 45 -1.00 5.37 -9.93
C GLY A 45 -0.55 6.82 -9.74
N LEU A 46 0.27 7.10 -8.73
CA LEU A 46 0.80 8.44 -8.47
C LEU A 46 1.64 8.98 -9.64
N VAL A 47 2.49 8.14 -10.23
CA VAL A 47 3.33 8.51 -11.39
C VAL A 47 2.49 8.81 -12.62
N VAL A 48 1.48 7.98 -12.91
CA VAL A 48 0.57 8.19 -14.06
C VAL A 48 -0.19 9.50 -13.90
N ILE A 49 -0.75 9.78 -12.71
CA ILE A 49 -1.45 11.04 -12.41
C ILE A 49 -0.52 12.26 -12.54
N ALA A 50 0.75 12.10 -12.15
CA ALA A 50 1.76 13.15 -12.23
C ALA A 50 2.31 13.37 -13.65
N THR A 51 1.91 12.60 -14.66
CA THR A 51 2.43 12.76 -16.03
C THR A 51 1.60 13.82 -16.77
N PRO A 52 2.13 15.03 -17.00
CA PRO A 52 1.36 16.14 -17.57
C PRO A 52 1.01 15.93 -19.05
N GLN A 53 1.78 15.09 -19.76
CA GLN A 53 1.60 14.80 -21.19
C GLN A 53 0.29 14.10 -21.52
N LEU A 54 -0.38 13.53 -20.52
CA LEU A 54 -1.65 12.87 -20.76
C LEU A 54 -2.78 13.89 -20.97
N ASP A 55 -2.70 15.12 -20.44
CA ASP A 55 -3.75 16.17 -20.53
C ASP A 55 -5.18 15.67 -20.24
N VAL A 56 -5.29 14.51 -19.57
CA VAL A 56 -6.57 13.87 -19.29
C VAL A 56 -6.95 14.12 -17.84
N SER A 57 -7.13 15.39 -17.48
CA SER A 57 -7.55 15.81 -16.13
C SER A 57 -8.83 15.10 -15.67
N ALA A 58 -9.75 14.80 -16.58
CA ALA A 58 -10.95 14.02 -16.33
C ALA A 58 -10.68 12.51 -16.12
N TRP A 59 -9.65 11.93 -16.75
CA TRP A 59 -9.32 10.51 -16.59
C TRP A 59 -8.52 10.21 -15.34
N ASN A 60 -7.82 11.19 -14.77
CA ASN A 60 -7.09 11.01 -13.52
C ASN A 60 -8.01 10.49 -12.39
N TRP A 61 -9.26 10.97 -12.33
CA TRP A 61 -10.26 10.48 -11.37
C TRP A 61 -10.70 9.04 -11.62
N TYR A 62 -10.79 8.60 -12.88
CA TYR A 62 -11.07 7.19 -13.20
C TYR A 62 -9.90 6.29 -12.83
N ILE A 63 -8.67 6.72 -13.09
CA ILE A 63 -7.45 5.99 -12.69
C ILE A 63 -7.39 5.88 -11.17
N VAL A 64 -7.65 6.97 -10.45
CA VAL A 64 -7.73 6.97 -8.98
C VAL A 64 -8.80 6.02 -8.49
N GLY A 65 -9.99 6.03 -9.10
CA GLY A 65 -11.07 5.11 -8.74
C GLY A 65 -10.66 3.64 -8.90
N VAL A 66 -10.01 3.28 -10.01
CA VAL A 66 -9.53 1.92 -10.27
C VAL A 66 -8.43 1.53 -9.28
N VAL A 67 -7.44 2.38 -9.07
CA VAL A 67 -6.33 2.14 -8.13
C VAL A 67 -6.87 1.99 -6.70
N ALA A 68 -7.76 2.89 -6.27
CA ALA A 68 -8.39 2.85 -4.95
C ALA A 68 -9.19 1.56 -4.75
N LEU A 69 -9.97 1.14 -5.76
CA LEU A 69 -10.73 -0.12 -5.70
C LEU A 69 -9.80 -1.33 -5.49
N VAL A 70 -8.71 -1.41 -6.25
CA VAL A 70 -7.74 -2.50 -6.12
C VAL A 70 -7.06 -2.47 -4.75
N MET A 71 -6.70 -1.29 -4.23
CA MET A 71 -6.14 -1.14 -2.89
C MET A 71 -7.13 -1.53 -1.79
N ILE A 72 -8.43 -1.26 -1.95
CA ILE A 72 -9.48 -1.72 -1.03
C ILE A 72 -9.55 -3.25 -1.02
N VAL A 73 -9.50 -3.90 -2.18
CA VAL A 73 -9.49 -5.38 -2.27
C VAL A 73 -8.27 -5.96 -1.55
N PHE A 74 -7.07 -5.40 -1.77
CA PHE A 74 -5.88 -5.82 -1.03
C PHE A 74 -5.97 -5.55 0.47
N SER A 75 -6.59 -4.44 0.86
CA SER A 75 -6.85 -4.11 2.26
C SER A 75 -7.76 -5.13 2.94
N ILE A 76 -8.87 -5.52 2.30
CA ILE A 76 -9.77 -6.56 2.80
C ILE A 76 -9.01 -7.88 2.96
N ARG A 77 -8.18 -8.26 1.96
CA ARG A 77 -7.36 -9.48 2.04
C ARG A 77 -6.37 -9.43 3.21
N MET A 78 -5.74 -8.28 3.47
CA MET A 78 -4.85 -8.07 4.62
C MET A 78 -5.60 -8.15 5.96
N MET A 79 -6.83 -7.61 6.06
CA MET A 79 -7.67 -7.76 7.26
C MET A 79 -8.04 -9.21 7.54
N MET A 80 -8.42 -9.96 6.50
CA MET A 80 -8.77 -11.38 6.63
C MET A 80 -7.60 -12.24 7.13
N HIS A 81 -6.36 -11.76 7.04
CA HIS A 81 -5.15 -12.46 7.49
C HIS A 81 -4.53 -11.79 8.74
N GLY A 82 -5.30 -10.97 9.45
CA GLY A 82 -4.91 -10.42 10.76
C GLY A 82 -4.02 -9.17 10.72
N ARG A 83 -3.74 -8.59 9.55
CA ARG A 83 -2.88 -7.41 9.39
C ARG A 83 -3.69 -6.12 9.27
N VAL A 84 -4.43 -5.79 10.32
CA VAL A 84 -5.34 -4.63 10.37
C VAL A 84 -4.61 -3.28 10.25
N GLY A 85 -3.40 -3.15 10.80
CA GLY A 85 -2.62 -1.92 10.68
C GLY A 85 -2.29 -1.57 9.23
N ASN A 86 -1.75 -2.53 8.48
CA ASN A 86 -1.40 -2.34 7.07
C ASN A 86 -2.63 -2.11 6.20
N SER A 87 -3.76 -2.77 6.51
CA SER A 87 -5.02 -2.57 5.79
C SER A 87 -5.56 -1.15 5.99
N LEU A 88 -5.48 -0.59 7.20
CA LEU A 88 -5.90 0.78 7.48
C LEU A 88 -5.03 1.80 6.76
N ILE A 89 -3.71 1.61 6.76
CA ILE A 89 -2.79 2.47 5.98
C ILE A 89 -3.15 2.41 4.49
N CYS A 90 -3.39 1.20 3.96
CA CYS A 90 -3.78 1.01 2.56
C CYS A 90 -5.10 1.75 2.23
N LEU A 91 -6.10 1.69 3.12
CA LEU A 91 -7.36 2.43 2.96
C LEU A 91 -7.17 3.95 3.03
N PHE A 92 -6.35 4.42 3.98
CA PHE A 92 -6.03 5.84 4.08
C PHE A 92 -5.34 6.35 2.80
N CYS A 93 -4.39 5.59 2.27
CA CYS A 93 -3.76 5.91 1.00
C CYS A 93 -4.76 5.93 -0.16
N ALA A 94 -5.68 4.97 -0.21
CA ALA A 94 -6.69 4.88 -1.25
C ALA A 94 -7.72 6.03 -1.22
N LEU A 95 -8.17 6.41 -0.02
CA LEU A 95 -9.29 7.34 0.16
C LEU A 95 -8.88 8.80 0.39
N ALA A 96 -7.69 9.05 0.94
CA ALA A 96 -7.22 10.40 1.24
C ALA A 96 -6.03 10.80 0.37
N VAL A 97 -5.00 9.96 0.30
CA VAL A 97 -3.75 10.32 -0.40
C VAL A 97 -3.94 10.37 -1.91
N LEU A 98 -4.61 9.38 -2.51
CA LEU A 98 -4.84 9.37 -3.96
C LEU A 98 -5.70 10.56 -4.44
N PRO A 99 -6.88 10.85 -3.85
CA PRO A 99 -7.65 12.04 -4.21
C PRO A 99 -6.88 13.34 -3.95
N GLY A 100 -6.17 13.43 -2.83
CA GLY A 100 -5.33 14.58 -2.52
C GLY A 100 -4.21 14.78 -3.55
N TRP A 101 -3.62 13.68 -4.03
CA TRP A 101 -2.58 13.73 -5.06
C TRP A 101 -3.10 14.26 -6.39
N VAL A 102 -4.33 13.95 -6.79
CA VAL A 102 -4.91 14.53 -8.03
C VAL A 102 -4.94 16.05 -7.98
N LEU A 103 -5.22 16.61 -6.79
CA LEU A 103 -5.30 18.06 -6.61
C LEU A 103 -3.92 18.72 -6.54
N ILE A 104 -2.91 18.04 -5.99
CA ILE A 104 -1.57 18.60 -5.71
C ILE A 104 -0.57 18.28 -6.83
N ALA A 105 -0.76 17.18 -7.56
CA ALA A 105 0.16 16.71 -8.60
C ALA A 105 0.51 17.78 -9.65
N PRO A 106 -0.42 18.61 -10.16
CA PRO A 106 -0.07 19.66 -11.12
C PRO A 106 0.96 20.64 -10.57
N ASP A 107 0.78 21.09 -9.33
CA ASP A 107 1.68 22.04 -8.67
C ASP A 107 3.03 21.40 -8.34
N ALA A 108 3.03 20.15 -7.89
CA ALA A 108 4.25 19.40 -7.58
C ALA A 108 5.10 19.14 -8.83
N VAL A 109 4.48 18.78 -9.95
CA VAL A 109 5.16 18.55 -11.23
C VAL A 109 5.73 19.86 -11.77
N LYS A 110 4.98 20.95 -11.69
CA LYS A 110 5.46 22.27 -12.10
C LYS A 110 6.66 22.73 -11.28
N ALA A 111 6.57 22.62 -9.95
CA ALA A 111 7.69 22.95 -9.07
C ALA A 111 8.93 22.08 -9.36
N GLY A 112 8.73 20.79 -9.65
CA GLY A 112 9.81 19.89 -10.05
C GLY A 112 10.46 20.28 -11.38
N HIS A 113 9.65 20.67 -12.37
CA HIS A 113 10.13 21.15 -13.66
C HIS A 113 10.93 22.46 -13.51
N ASP A 114 10.42 23.42 -12.75
CA ASP A 114 11.09 24.70 -12.49
C ASP A 114 12.44 24.48 -11.76
N PHE A 115 12.49 23.56 -10.80
CA PHE A 115 13.74 23.17 -10.14
C PHE A 115 14.72 22.50 -11.09
N TYR A 116 14.24 21.60 -11.96
CA TYR A 116 15.06 20.94 -12.96
C TYR A 116 15.67 21.95 -13.93
N GLU A 117 14.88 22.87 -14.47
CA GLU A 117 15.37 23.93 -15.34
C GLU A 117 16.41 24.82 -14.65
N MET A 118 16.17 25.20 -13.40
CA MET A 118 17.14 25.96 -12.61
C MET A 118 18.47 25.23 -12.46
N ILE A 119 18.45 23.94 -12.12
CA ILE A 119 19.67 23.13 -11.97
C ILE A 119 20.41 23.00 -13.31
N VAL A 120 19.69 22.68 -14.38
CA VAL A 120 20.28 22.54 -15.72
C VAL A 120 20.90 23.86 -16.18
N LYS A 121 20.24 24.99 -15.92
CA LYS A 121 20.78 26.33 -16.22
C LYS A 121 22.06 26.60 -15.42
N GLN A 122 22.06 26.36 -14.11
CA GLN A 122 23.25 26.52 -13.28
C GLN A 122 24.40 25.60 -13.70
N TRP A 123 24.10 24.39 -14.17
CA TRP A 123 25.10 23.48 -14.69
C TRP A 123 25.68 23.95 -16.02
N LYS A 124 24.83 24.41 -16.95
CA LYS A 124 25.27 24.98 -18.23
C LYS A 124 26.15 26.21 -18.00
N ASP A 125 25.76 27.10 -17.09
CA ASP A 125 26.50 28.32 -16.78
C ASP A 125 27.85 28.07 -16.06
N LYS A 126 28.05 26.89 -15.45
CA LYS A 126 29.30 26.50 -14.77
C LYS A 126 30.24 25.63 -15.62
N LEU A 127 29.72 24.91 -16.60
CA LEU A 127 30.46 23.93 -17.40
C LEU A 127 30.69 24.38 -18.86
N GLY A 128 30.03 25.45 -19.31
CA GLY A 128 30.30 26.16 -20.57
C GLY A 128 30.90 27.52 -20.32
#